data_AF-A0A7C1CCV4-F1
#
_entry.id   AF-A0A7C1CCV4-F1
#
_cell.length_a   1.000
_cell.length_b   1.000
_cell.length_c   1.000
_cell.angle_alpha   90.00
_cell.angle_beta   90.00
_cell.angle_gamma   90.00
#
_symmetry.space_group_name_H-M   'P 1'
#
loop_
_entity.id
_entity.type
_entity.pdbx_description
1 polymer ?
#
loop_
_entity_poly.entity_id
_entity_poly.type
_entity_poly.pdbx_seq_one_letter_code
_entity_poly.pdbx_strand_id
1 'polypeptide(L)'
;MHRQPLYRLFFIFCHNSIQRSLRRILRKDVPKLRGEYLFAFLLLIFWLVIYMLSKILPLKKYGLHIKPFFIKYESEAFKRFLYKYSGKWKILWRFFSYINVFLGLSLMIFSLIFLLGNVVEMFLRGVRETAVVPIIPGFTLSLYWLPYFLTAIIVAVFTHEAAHGIIALIEGVQVKSAGAFVLAIFPGGFVEIDERELERLPYTSRIKIFSAGVASNILCGLLVFLIISLFFVQTPSGIVVLNVLEGGPLDVAGIRRWDVIYALNGTPVHTLQDLVAFMTDIKPGERLVISTSRGNITIVTASSPENASRAIIGIVFPSLPYYPSRLGLGFFWDVQAYLILNWLFIVLVNIAIFN
;
A
#
# COMPACT_ATOMS: atom_id res chain seq x y z
N MET A 1 62.82 35.23 4.00
CA MET A 1 62.82 33.79 3.66
C MET A 1 62.16 33.00 4.77
N HIS A 2 61.19 32.15 4.42
CA HIS A 2 60.55 31.03 5.15
C HIS A 2 60.07 31.24 6.61
N ARG A 3 58.75 31.42 6.88
CA ARG A 3 57.64 30.43 6.91
C ARG A 3 57.97 29.11 7.64
N GLN A 4 57.61 29.05 8.93
CA GLN A 4 57.26 27.81 9.64
C GLN A 4 55.74 27.56 9.56
N PRO A 5 55.27 26.31 9.64
CA PRO A 5 53.98 25.96 9.05
C PRO A 5 52.83 25.77 10.05
N LEU A 6 51.72 26.42 9.73
CA LEU A 6 50.37 26.31 10.29
C LEU A 6 49.71 24.92 10.21
N TYR A 7 50.39 23.87 9.74
CA TYR A 7 49.73 22.61 9.36
C TYR A 7 49.32 21.71 10.54
N ARG A 8 49.89 21.90 11.75
CA ARG A 8 49.55 21.04 12.92
C ARG A 8 48.28 21.45 13.68
N LEU A 9 47.85 22.72 13.63
CA LEU A 9 46.60 23.14 14.29
C LEU A 9 45.35 22.80 13.47
N PHE A 10 45.45 22.78 12.13
CA PHE A 10 44.31 22.49 11.26
C PHE A 10 43.86 21.03 11.33
N PHE A 11 44.79 20.09 11.54
CA PHE A 11 44.48 18.65 11.57
C PHE A 11 43.74 18.22 12.85
N ILE A 12 43.98 18.90 13.99
CA ILE A 12 43.30 18.58 15.27
C ILE A 12 41.88 19.18 15.32
N PHE A 13 41.68 20.36 14.71
CA PHE A 13 40.35 20.99 14.65
C PHE A 13 39.42 20.34 13.62
N CYS A 14 39.93 19.90 12.46
CA CYS A 14 39.11 19.23 11.45
C CYS A 14 38.67 17.82 11.90
N HIS A 15 39.54 17.06 12.58
CA HIS A 15 39.19 15.71 13.03
C HIS A 15 38.09 15.69 14.10
N ASN A 16 38.11 16.65 15.04
CA ASN A 16 37.08 16.77 16.09
C ASN A 16 35.75 17.35 15.58
N SER A 17 35.78 18.28 14.61
CA SER A 17 34.57 18.84 14.00
C SER A 17 33.86 17.82 13.10
N ILE A 18 34.63 17.07 12.30
CA ILE A 18 34.09 16.00 11.45
C ILE A 18 33.59 14.83 12.29
N GLN A 19 34.29 14.41 13.36
CA GLN A 19 33.76 13.36 14.25
C GLN A 19 32.53 13.82 15.04
N ARG A 20 32.42 15.08 15.46
CA ARG A 20 31.22 15.61 16.14
C ARG A 20 30.04 15.77 15.19
N SER A 21 30.28 16.14 13.94
CA SER A 21 29.26 16.19 12.89
C SER A 21 28.83 14.79 12.44
N LEU A 22 29.77 13.85 12.25
CA LEU A 22 29.44 12.44 11.99
C LEU A 22 28.70 11.81 13.18
N ARG A 23 29.09 12.07 14.44
CA ARG A 23 28.34 11.57 15.62
C ARG A 23 26.97 12.22 15.78
N ARG A 24 26.75 13.45 15.31
CA ARG A 24 25.42 14.09 15.28
C ARG A 24 24.53 13.54 14.17
N ILE A 25 25.09 13.25 12.99
CA ILE A 25 24.40 12.62 11.86
C ILE A 25 24.09 11.14 12.20
N LEU A 26 25.05 10.43 12.80
CA LEU A 26 24.89 9.04 13.28
C LEU A 26 24.02 8.91 14.55
N ARG A 27 23.59 10.00 15.20
CA ARG A 27 22.66 9.90 16.35
C ARG A 27 21.21 10.20 15.99
N LYS A 28 20.95 10.93 14.91
CA LYS A 28 19.58 11.32 14.54
C LYS A 28 18.89 10.35 13.57
N ASP A 29 19.64 9.60 12.76
CA ASP A 29 19.06 8.76 11.68
C ASP A 29 19.42 7.26 11.73
N VAL A 30 20.19 6.81 12.72
CA VAL A 30 20.77 5.44 12.76
C VAL A 30 19.80 4.27 13.02
N PRO A 31 18.69 4.40 13.77
CA PRO A 31 17.78 3.26 13.96
C PRO A 31 17.10 2.84 12.66
N LYS A 32 16.71 3.83 11.84
CA LYS A 32 15.98 3.61 10.59
C LYS A 32 16.88 3.03 9.49
N LEU A 33 18.10 3.57 9.35
CA LEU A 33 19.12 3.05 8.43
C LEU A 33 19.43 1.57 8.70
N ARG A 34 19.55 1.16 9.98
CA ARG A 34 19.88 -0.23 10.34
C ARG A 34 18.79 -1.23 9.92
N GLY A 35 17.52 -0.83 9.98
CA GLY A 35 16.38 -1.65 9.59
C GLY A 35 16.30 -1.91 8.09
N GLU A 36 16.55 -0.88 7.28
CA GLU A 36 16.50 -0.97 5.82
C GLU A 36 17.62 -1.86 5.25
N TYR A 37 18.87 -1.69 5.74
CA TYR A 37 19.97 -2.56 5.35
C TYR A 37 19.77 -4.00 5.84
N LEU A 38 19.23 -4.19 7.04
CA LEU A 38 18.90 -5.52 7.55
C LEU A 38 17.83 -6.19 6.67
N PHE A 39 16.77 -5.46 6.30
CA PHE A 39 15.75 -5.98 5.38
C PHE A 39 16.34 -6.37 4.03
N ALA A 40 17.13 -5.49 3.41
CA ALA A 40 17.78 -5.77 2.13
C ALA A 40 18.72 -6.98 2.22
N PHE A 41 19.49 -7.09 3.29
CA PHE A 41 20.38 -8.23 3.54
C PHE A 41 19.60 -9.54 3.72
N LEU A 42 18.53 -9.54 4.53
CA LEU A 42 17.65 -10.70 4.71
C LEU A 42 16.96 -11.10 3.41
N LEU A 43 16.55 -10.13 2.59
CA LEU A 43 15.97 -10.39 1.27
C LEU A 43 16.96 -11.06 0.33
N LEU A 44 18.23 -10.63 0.32
CA LEU A 44 19.29 -11.28 -0.46
C LEU A 44 19.55 -12.70 0.02
N ILE A 45 19.61 -12.92 1.33
CA ILE A 45 19.75 -14.27 1.91
C ILE A 45 18.56 -15.14 1.51
N PHE A 46 17.34 -14.63 1.62
CA PHE A 46 16.13 -15.35 1.21
C PHE A 46 16.22 -15.81 -0.24
N TRP A 47 16.60 -14.91 -1.16
CA TRP A 47 16.75 -15.23 -2.57
C TRP A 47 17.89 -16.23 -2.84
N LEU A 48 19.01 -16.12 -2.13
CA LEU A 48 20.12 -17.07 -2.21
C LEU A 48 19.68 -18.47 -1.75
N VAL A 49 19.05 -18.56 -0.59
CA VAL A 49 18.56 -19.83 -0.02
C VAL A 49 17.54 -20.48 -0.95
N ILE A 50 16.55 -19.73 -1.44
CA ILE A 50 15.54 -20.23 -2.36
C ILE A 50 16.19 -20.72 -3.67
N TYR A 51 17.16 -19.98 -4.21
CA TYR A 51 17.89 -20.41 -5.41
C TYR A 51 18.67 -21.70 -5.17
N MET A 52 19.37 -21.83 -4.04
CA MET A 52 20.10 -23.05 -3.68
C MET A 52 19.15 -24.25 -3.49
N LEU A 53 18.04 -24.06 -2.78
CA LEU A 53 17.01 -25.09 -2.61
C LEU A 53 16.43 -25.55 -3.95
N SER A 54 16.28 -24.64 -4.91
CA SER A 54 15.81 -24.97 -6.26
C SER A 54 16.75 -25.87 -7.07
N LYS A 55 18.03 -25.95 -6.68
CA LYS A 55 19.01 -26.86 -7.30
C LYS A 55 18.97 -28.26 -6.69
N ILE A 56 18.50 -28.37 -5.45
CA ILE A 56 18.47 -29.61 -4.68
C ILE A 56 17.11 -30.32 -4.86
N LEU A 57 16.02 -29.55 -4.83
CA LEU A 57 14.66 -30.07 -4.88
C LEU A 57 14.11 -30.08 -6.32
N PRO A 58 13.36 -31.12 -6.74
CA PRO A 58 12.75 -31.20 -8.08
C PRO A 58 11.48 -30.32 -8.18
N LEU A 59 11.60 -29.04 -7.88
CA LEU A 59 10.48 -28.08 -7.78
C LEU A 59 9.71 -27.91 -9.11
N LYS A 60 10.39 -28.13 -10.25
CA LYS A 60 9.76 -28.11 -11.57
C LYS A 60 8.62 -29.12 -11.72
N LYS A 61 8.69 -30.27 -11.03
CA LYS A 61 7.61 -31.28 -11.03
C LYS A 61 6.32 -30.74 -10.42
N TYR A 62 6.43 -29.74 -9.55
CA TYR A 62 5.32 -29.09 -8.87
C TYR A 62 4.91 -27.77 -9.53
N GLY A 63 5.35 -27.50 -10.76
CA GLY A 63 5.03 -26.25 -11.48
C GLY A 63 5.81 -25.02 -10.99
N LEU A 64 6.84 -25.21 -10.15
CA LEU A 64 7.66 -24.13 -9.59
C LEU A 64 8.94 -23.94 -10.43
N HIS A 65 9.05 -22.78 -11.07
CA HIS A 65 10.19 -22.35 -11.86
C HIS A 65 10.91 -21.22 -11.13
N ILE A 66 12.12 -21.50 -10.64
CA ILE A 66 12.91 -20.56 -9.86
C ILE A 66 14.12 -20.10 -10.67
N LYS A 67 14.27 -18.79 -10.80
CA LYS A 67 15.43 -18.08 -11.33
C LYS A 67 15.88 -17.04 -10.29
N PRO A 68 17.10 -16.48 -10.39
CA PRO A 68 17.51 -15.40 -9.50
C PRO A 68 16.49 -14.27 -9.49
N PHE A 69 16.00 -13.90 -8.30
CA PHE A 69 14.96 -12.89 -8.09
C PHE A 69 13.61 -13.15 -8.80
N PHE A 70 13.34 -14.37 -9.26
CA PHE A 70 12.08 -14.67 -9.93
C PHE A 70 11.58 -16.08 -9.61
N ILE A 71 10.38 -16.16 -9.06
CA ILE A 71 9.66 -17.42 -8.81
C ILE A 71 8.40 -17.38 -9.64
N LYS A 72 8.19 -18.37 -10.52
CA LYS A 72 6.93 -18.60 -11.24
C LYS A 72 6.32 -19.90 -10.76
N TYR A 73 5.03 -19.87 -10.46
CA TYR A 73 4.23 -21.04 -10.12
C TYR A 73 3.08 -21.19 -11.11
N GLU A 74 3.07 -22.31 -11.83
CA GLU A 74 1.99 -22.69 -12.75
C GLU A 74 0.93 -23.53 -12.01
N SER A 75 -0.31 -23.05 -12.01
CA SER A 75 -1.40 -23.60 -11.22
C SER A 75 -2.44 -24.27 -12.12
N GLU A 76 -2.41 -25.60 -12.15
CA GLU A 76 -3.46 -26.40 -12.81
C GLU A 76 -4.84 -26.20 -12.18
N ALA A 77 -4.90 -25.90 -10.87
CA ALA A 77 -6.14 -25.58 -10.20
C ALA A 77 -6.74 -24.26 -10.72
N PHE A 78 -5.90 -23.24 -10.93
CA PHE A 78 -6.34 -21.97 -11.50
C PHE A 78 -6.77 -22.13 -12.94
N LYS A 79 -6.01 -22.86 -13.76
CA LYS A 79 -6.41 -23.19 -15.15
C LYS A 79 -7.77 -23.88 -15.18
N ARG A 80 -8.00 -24.92 -14.38
CA ARG A 80 -9.31 -25.59 -14.27
C ARG A 80 -10.43 -24.66 -13.83
N PHE A 81 -10.14 -23.72 -12.92
CA PHE A 81 -11.09 -22.68 -12.52
C PHE A 81 -11.53 -21.84 -13.72
N LEU A 82 -10.60 -21.37 -14.57
CA LEU A 82 -10.93 -20.58 -15.77
C LEU A 82 -11.86 -21.35 -16.72
N TYR A 83 -11.55 -22.62 -17.04
CA TYR A 83 -12.40 -23.45 -17.90
C TYR A 83 -13.79 -23.72 -17.30
N LYS A 84 -13.87 -23.96 -15.99
CA LYS A 84 -15.16 -24.17 -15.31
C LYS A 84 -16.05 -22.93 -15.38
N TYR A 85 -15.48 -21.75 -15.13
CA TYR A 85 -16.24 -20.50 -15.06
C TYR A 85 -16.40 -19.80 -16.42
N SER A 86 -15.68 -20.20 -17.46
CA SER A 86 -15.96 -19.77 -18.83
C SER A 86 -17.20 -20.46 -19.43
N GLY A 87 -17.43 -21.72 -19.06
CA GLY A 87 -18.66 -22.43 -19.41
C GLY A 87 -19.87 -22.00 -18.56
N LYS A 88 -19.66 -21.75 -17.27
CA LYS A 88 -20.71 -21.29 -16.35
C LYS A 88 -21.00 -19.81 -16.58
N TRP A 89 -22.29 -19.43 -16.63
CA TRP A 89 -22.72 -18.03 -16.79
C TRP A 89 -22.18 -17.35 -18.06
N LYS A 90 -21.98 -18.11 -19.15
CA LYS A 90 -21.45 -17.62 -20.43
C LYS A 90 -22.15 -16.35 -20.96
N ILE A 91 -23.46 -16.23 -20.74
CA ILE A 91 -24.25 -15.05 -21.14
C ILE A 91 -23.80 -13.81 -20.36
N LEU A 92 -23.60 -13.94 -19.04
CA LEU A 92 -23.13 -12.85 -18.19
C LEU A 92 -21.74 -12.38 -18.62
N TRP A 93 -20.83 -13.32 -18.88
CA TRP A 93 -19.48 -13.01 -19.35
C TRP A 93 -19.46 -12.36 -20.73
N ARG A 94 -20.35 -12.77 -21.65
CA ARG A 94 -20.51 -12.11 -22.95
C ARG A 94 -21.00 -10.67 -22.78
N PHE A 95 -22.02 -10.45 -21.96
CA PHE A 95 -22.50 -9.11 -21.66
C PHE A 95 -21.41 -8.24 -21.03
N PHE A 96 -20.71 -8.78 -20.03
CA PHE A 96 -19.54 -8.16 -19.40
C PHE A 96 -18.52 -7.75 -20.46
N SER A 97 -18.15 -8.63 -21.40
CA SER A 97 -17.16 -8.31 -22.45
C SER A 97 -17.49 -7.06 -23.27
N TYR A 98 -18.78 -6.77 -23.54
CA TYR A 98 -19.17 -5.55 -24.27
C TYR A 98 -19.04 -4.29 -23.41
N ILE A 99 -19.47 -4.35 -22.16
CA ILE A 99 -19.30 -3.25 -21.19
C ILE A 99 -17.81 -2.94 -21.01
N ASN A 100 -16.97 -3.97 -20.97
CA ASN A 100 -15.53 -3.82 -20.73
C ASN A 100 -14.83 -3.03 -21.81
N VAL A 101 -15.19 -3.26 -23.09
CA VAL A 101 -14.61 -2.50 -24.20
C VAL A 101 -14.94 -1.02 -24.07
N PHE A 102 -16.20 -0.68 -23.75
CA PHE A 102 -16.60 0.70 -23.54
C PHE A 102 -15.85 1.33 -22.35
N LEU A 103 -15.87 0.66 -21.19
CA LEU A 103 -15.25 1.16 -19.97
C LEU A 103 -13.72 1.32 -20.11
N GLY A 104 -13.05 0.33 -20.71
CA GLY A 104 -11.61 0.37 -20.97
C GLY A 104 -11.24 1.52 -21.90
N LEU A 105 -11.97 1.74 -22.99
CA LEU A 105 -11.75 2.88 -23.89
C LEU A 105 -12.00 4.22 -23.18
N SER A 106 -13.08 4.34 -22.40
CA SER A 106 -13.38 5.56 -21.65
C SER A 106 -12.29 5.90 -20.62
N LEU A 107 -11.85 4.90 -19.86
CA LEU A 107 -10.78 5.09 -18.86
C LEU A 107 -9.44 5.39 -19.52
N MET A 108 -9.10 4.75 -20.64
CA MET A 108 -7.90 5.06 -21.40
C MET A 108 -7.90 6.52 -21.88
N ILE A 109 -9.02 7.00 -22.46
CA ILE A 109 -9.16 8.40 -22.89
C ILE A 109 -9.05 9.35 -21.68
N PHE A 110 -9.72 9.02 -20.59
CA PHE A 110 -9.64 9.80 -19.35
C PHE A 110 -8.21 9.90 -18.83
N SER A 111 -7.50 8.77 -18.73
CA SER A 111 -6.11 8.71 -18.25
C SER A 111 -5.17 9.49 -19.16
N LEU A 112 -5.35 9.42 -20.48
CA LEU A 112 -4.58 10.22 -21.43
C LEU A 112 -4.80 11.72 -21.24
N ILE A 113 -6.05 12.17 -21.10
CA ILE A 113 -6.38 13.58 -20.84
C ILE A 113 -5.83 14.03 -19.49
N PHE A 114 -5.98 13.21 -18.44
CA PHE A 114 -5.49 13.49 -17.10
C PHE A 114 -3.97 13.64 -17.08
N LEU A 115 -3.24 12.69 -17.67
CA LEU A 115 -1.78 12.74 -17.77
C LEU A 115 -1.30 13.93 -18.60
N LEU A 116 -1.95 14.22 -19.74
CA LEU A 116 -1.62 15.38 -20.56
C LEU A 116 -1.88 16.70 -19.81
N GLY A 117 -2.99 16.78 -19.07
CA GLY A 117 -3.31 17.92 -18.22
C GLY A 117 -2.24 18.17 -17.15
N ASN A 118 -1.79 17.11 -16.46
CA ASN A 118 -0.72 17.21 -15.47
C ASN A 118 0.60 17.69 -16.09
N VAL A 119 0.94 17.22 -17.30
CA VAL A 119 2.15 17.67 -18.01
C VAL A 119 2.04 19.16 -18.36
N VAL A 120 0.89 19.61 -18.90
CA VAL A 120 0.68 21.03 -19.24
C VAL A 120 0.74 21.90 -17.99
N GLU A 121 0.11 21.50 -16.89
CA GLU A 121 0.11 22.23 -15.63
C GLU A 121 1.52 22.38 -15.05
N MET A 122 2.33 21.32 -15.13
CA MET A 122 3.74 21.35 -14.74
C MET A 122 4.52 22.45 -15.47
N PHE A 123 4.31 22.61 -16.79
CA PHE A 123 4.98 23.65 -17.58
C PHE A 123 4.43 25.05 -17.32
N LEU A 124 3.11 25.20 -17.12
CA LEU A 124 2.48 26.52 -16.96
C LEU A 124 2.67 27.12 -15.57
N ARG A 125 2.50 26.30 -14.51
CA ARG A 125 2.50 26.80 -13.14
C ARG A 125 3.85 26.68 -12.44
N GLY A 126 4.82 25.98 -13.05
CA GLY A 126 6.13 25.72 -12.46
C GLY A 126 6.04 24.99 -11.11
N VAL A 127 4.91 24.38 -10.81
CA VAL A 127 4.68 23.65 -9.56
C VAL A 127 5.53 22.38 -9.63
N ARG A 128 6.41 22.22 -8.65
CA ARG A 128 7.07 20.94 -8.39
C ARG A 128 6.02 20.03 -7.77
N GLU A 129 5.25 19.35 -8.62
CA GLU A 129 4.34 18.28 -8.22
C GLU A 129 5.09 17.27 -7.33
N THR A 130 4.36 16.68 -6.38
CA THR A 130 4.91 15.63 -5.52
C THR A 130 5.36 14.46 -6.40
N ALA A 131 6.67 14.16 -6.36
CA ALA A 131 7.22 13.04 -7.11
C ALA A 131 6.42 11.76 -6.82
N VAL A 132 6.02 11.02 -7.87
CA VAL A 132 5.44 9.69 -7.71
C VAL A 132 6.50 8.79 -7.09
N VAL A 133 6.37 8.54 -5.78
CA VAL A 133 7.29 7.68 -5.05
C VAL A 133 6.83 6.22 -5.23
N PRO A 134 7.67 5.34 -5.81
CA PRO A 134 7.33 3.92 -5.94
C PRO A 134 7.03 3.30 -4.56
N ILE A 135 5.99 2.46 -4.50
CA ILE A 135 5.67 1.71 -3.29
C ILE A 135 6.66 0.54 -3.17
N ILE A 136 7.63 0.69 -2.27
CA ILE A 136 8.67 -0.28 -1.97
C ILE A 136 8.49 -0.68 -0.50
N PRO A 137 8.02 -1.91 -0.24
CA PRO A 137 7.99 -2.51 1.09
C PRO A 137 9.29 -2.28 1.89
N GLY A 138 9.16 -1.73 3.10
CA GLY A 138 10.28 -1.50 4.01
C GLY A 138 11.01 -0.15 3.82
N PHE A 139 10.88 0.50 2.66
CA PHE A 139 11.50 1.80 2.38
C PHE A 139 10.48 2.93 2.36
N THR A 140 9.52 2.85 1.43
CA THR A 140 8.47 3.87 1.26
C THR A 140 7.14 3.43 1.85
N LEU A 141 6.91 2.11 1.95
CA LEU A 141 5.76 1.52 2.63
C LEU A 141 6.19 0.83 3.92
N SER A 142 5.69 1.31 5.06
CA SER A 142 5.99 0.67 6.35
C SER A 142 5.49 -0.78 6.38
N LEU A 143 6.26 -1.69 7.00
CA LEU A 143 5.98 -3.14 6.96
C LEU A 143 4.60 -3.54 7.51
N TYR A 144 4.03 -2.77 8.43
CA TYR A 144 2.70 -3.06 8.97
C TYR A 144 1.56 -2.84 7.97
N TRP A 145 1.82 -2.14 6.85
CA TRP A 145 0.86 -2.01 5.76
C TRP A 145 0.85 -3.23 4.82
N LEU A 146 1.90 -4.05 4.85
CA LEU A 146 2.08 -5.13 3.89
C LEU A 146 0.92 -6.13 3.84
N PRO A 147 0.34 -6.58 4.96
CA PRO A 147 -0.77 -7.53 4.89
C PRO A 147 -1.96 -6.98 4.10
N TYR A 148 -2.31 -5.71 4.29
CA TYR A 148 -3.42 -5.07 3.58
C TYR A 148 -3.09 -4.86 2.10
N PHE A 149 -1.91 -4.32 1.81
CA PHE A 149 -1.47 -4.05 0.45
C PHE A 149 -1.32 -5.35 -0.38
N LEU A 150 -0.68 -6.38 0.18
CA LEU A 150 -0.50 -7.67 -0.50
C LEU A 150 -1.85 -8.36 -0.72
N THR A 151 -2.76 -8.32 0.25
CA THR A 151 -4.12 -8.85 0.08
C THR A 151 -4.82 -8.14 -1.08
N ALA A 152 -4.71 -6.81 -1.14
CA ALA A 152 -5.32 -6.03 -2.22
C ALA A 152 -4.73 -6.36 -3.59
N ILE A 153 -3.40 -6.46 -3.71
CA ILE A 153 -2.72 -6.82 -4.96
C ILE A 153 -3.08 -8.24 -5.40
N ILE A 154 -3.07 -9.22 -4.48
CA ILE A 154 -3.40 -10.61 -4.80
C ILE A 154 -4.81 -10.71 -5.36
N VAL A 155 -5.79 -10.07 -4.71
CA VAL A 155 -7.18 -10.08 -5.18
C VAL A 155 -7.28 -9.39 -6.53
N ALA A 156 -6.75 -8.17 -6.68
CA ALA A 156 -6.84 -7.40 -7.92
C ALA A 156 -6.22 -8.14 -9.10
N VAL A 157 -5.00 -8.66 -8.94
CA VAL A 157 -4.31 -9.41 -9.98
C VAL A 157 -5.05 -10.72 -10.29
N PHE A 158 -5.51 -11.45 -9.28
CA PHE A 158 -6.27 -12.68 -9.50
C PHE A 158 -7.54 -12.41 -10.32
N THR A 159 -8.34 -11.39 -9.94
CA THR A 159 -9.57 -11.06 -10.66
C THR A 159 -9.30 -10.56 -12.07
N HIS A 160 -8.22 -9.78 -12.24
CA HIS A 160 -7.76 -9.24 -13.52
C HIS A 160 -7.36 -10.35 -14.50
N GLU A 161 -6.44 -11.20 -14.10
CA GLU A 161 -5.95 -12.32 -14.91
C GLU A 161 -7.07 -13.33 -15.20
N ALA A 162 -7.92 -13.59 -14.22
CA ALA A 162 -9.07 -14.47 -14.41
C ALA A 162 -10.05 -13.92 -15.46
N ALA A 163 -10.28 -12.60 -15.49
CA ALA A 163 -11.13 -11.98 -16.50
C ALA A 163 -10.56 -12.15 -17.91
N HIS A 164 -9.26 -11.91 -18.10
CA HIS A 164 -8.59 -12.15 -19.39
C HIS A 164 -8.75 -13.61 -19.84
N GLY A 165 -8.45 -14.56 -18.93
CA GLY A 165 -8.56 -15.99 -19.24
C GLY A 165 -9.97 -16.45 -19.57
N ILE A 166 -10.97 -16.00 -18.81
CA ILE A 166 -12.37 -16.39 -19.04
C ILE A 166 -12.89 -15.81 -20.36
N ILE A 167 -12.61 -14.54 -20.66
CA ILE A 167 -13.03 -13.93 -21.93
C ILE A 167 -12.30 -14.56 -23.11
N ALA A 168 -11.00 -14.86 -22.99
CA ALA A 168 -10.25 -15.58 -24.03
C ALA A 168 -10.89 -16.93 -24.36
N LEU A 169 -11.23 -17.73 -23.35
CA LEU A 169 -11.89 -19.02 -23.55
C LEU A 169 -13.28 -18.89 -24.20
N ILE A 170 -14.02 -17.81 -23.92
CA ILE A 170 -15.34 -17.54 -24.51
C ILE A 170 -15.23 -17.12 -25.98
N GLU A 171 -14.19 -16.36 -26.31
CA GLU A 171 -13.84 -15.97 -27.68
C GLU A 171 -13.12 -17.09 -28.46
N GLY A 172 -12.87 -18.24 -27.83
CA GLY A 172 -12.38 -19.46 -28.47
C GLY A 172 -10.86 -19.65 -28.46
N VAL A 173 -10.13 -18.92 -27.60
CA VAL A 173 -8.68 -19.02 -27.45
C VAL A 173 -8.32 -19.85 -26.23
N GLN A 174 -7.42 -20.81 -26.39
CA GLN A 174 -6.98 -21.70 -25.32
C GLN A 174 -5.99 -21.03 -24.36
N VAL A 175 -6.07 -21.41 -23.08
CA VAL A 175 -5.11 -21.01 -22.04
C VAL A 175 -4.00 -22.06 -21.96
N LYS A 176 -2.77 -21.69 -22.31
CA LYS A 176 -1.58 -22.54 -22.22
C LYS A 176 -1.21 -22.79 -20.76
N SER A 177 -0.98 -21.71 -20.02
CA SER A 177 -0.56 -21.76 -18.63
C SER A 177 -1.23 -20.61 -17.85
N ALA A 178 -1.42 -20.78 -16.54
CA ALA A 178 -1.96 -19.74 -15.67
C ALA A 178 -1.42 -19.92 -14.27
N GLY A 179 -1.17 -18.82 -13.55
CA GLY A 179 -0.63 -18.92 -12.20
C GLY A 179 -0.18 -17.60 -11.61
N ALA A 180 0.81 -17.70 -10.72
CA ALA A 180 1.35 -16.57 -9.97
C ALA A 180 2.87 -16.51 -10.12
N PHE A 181 3.43 -15.32 -9.95
CA PHE A 181 4.87 -15.14 -9.86
C PHE A 181 5.24 -14.13 -8.79
N VAL A 182 6.50 -14.14 -8.38
CA VAL A 182 7.11 -13.11 -7.55
C VAL A 182 8.40 -12.67 -8.24
N LEU A 183 8.49 -11.39 -8.58
CA LEU A 183 9.70 -10.75 -9.11
C LEU A 183 10.30 -9.86 -8.02
N ALA A 184 11.45 -10.25 -7.47
CA ALA A 184 12.13 -9.65 -6.33
C ALA A 184 11.23 -9.54 -5.07
N ILE A 185 10.41 -8.50 -4.98
CA ILE A 185 9.44 -8.27 -3.89
C ILE A 185 8.01 -8.04 -4.39
N PHE A 186 7.83 -8.03 -5.72
CA PHE A 186 6.57 -7.72 -6.37
C PHE A 186 5.84 -9.01 -6.74
N PRO A 187 4.73 -9.33 -6.07
CA PRO A 187 3.87 -10.44 -6.49
C PRO A 187 3.11 -10.06 -7.76
N GLY A 188 2.82 -11.05 -8.57
CA GLY A 188 2.05 -10.92 -9.80
C GLY A 188 1.35 -12.22 -10.19
N GLY A 189 0.55 -12.14 -11.23
CA GLY A 189 -0.27 -13.21 -11.77
C GLY A 189 -0.14 -13.21 -13.28
N PHE A 190 -0.49 -14.32 -13.90
CA PHE A 190 -0.48 -14.43 -15.35
C PHE A 190 -1.52 -15.42 -15.83
N VAL A 191 -2.10 -15.12 -16.99
CA VAL A 191 -2.78 -16.08 -17.85
C VAL A 191 -2.18 -16.01 -19.25
N GLU A 192 -1.49 -17.06 -19.63
CA GLU A 192 -0.85 -17.20 -20.94
C GLU A 192 -1.80 -17.88 -21.92
N ILE A 193 -2.17 -17.17 -22.97
CA ILE A 193 -3.10 -17.63 -24.01
C ILE A 193 -2.36 -18.03 -25.30
N ASP A 194 -2.98 -18.83 -26.15
CA ASP A 194 -2.38 -19.19 -27.44
C ASP A 194 -2.38 -18.00 -28.41
N GLU A 195 -1.19 -17.43 -28.62
CA GLU A 195 -0.96 -16.30 -29.52
C GLU A 195 -1.42 -16.56 -30.97
N ARG A 196 -1.26 -17.78 -31.49
CA ARG A 196 -1.63 -18.09 -32.88
C ARG A 196 -3.14 -18.13 -33.05
N GLU A 197 -3.85 -18.63 -32.05
CA GLU A 197 -5.32 -18.58 -32.00
C GLU A 197 -5.81 -17.13 -31.81
N LEU A 198 -5.15 -16.36 -30.95
CA LEU A 198 -5.48 -14.95 -30.71
C LEU A 198 -5.33 -14.09 -31.97
N GLU A 199 -4.24 -14.27 -32.73
CA GLU A 199 -3.97 -13.51 -33.96
C GLU A 199 -5.00 -13.79 -35.07
N ARG A 200 -5.60 -14.98 -35.07
CA ARG A 200 -6.66 -15.36 -36.03
C ARG A 200 -8.02 -14.74 -35.69
N LEU A 201 -8.20 -14.20 -34.48
CA LEU A 201 -9.46 -13.59 -34.08
C LEU A 201 -9.70 -12.23 -34.74
N PRO A 202 -10.98 -11.89 -35.00
CA PRO A 202 -11.33 -10.54 -35.42
C PRO A 202 -10.93 -9.53 -34.33
N TYR A 203 -10.65 -8.29 -34.76
CA TYR A 203 -10.21 -7.21 -33.86
C TYR A 203 -11.16 -6.98 -32.68
N THR A 204 -12.47 -7.13 -32.90
CA THR A 204 -13.50 -6.98 -31.87
C THR A 204 -13.33 -7.99 -30.73
N SER A 205 -13.04 -9.25 -31.06
CA SER A 205 -12.79 -10.30 -30.06
C SER A 205 -11.48 -10.06 -29.31
N ARG A 206 -10.42 -9.62 -30.00
CA ARG A 206 -9.14 -9.27 -29.37
C ARG A 206 -9.28 -8.13 -28.37
N ILE A 207 -9.98 -7.06 -28.74
CA ILE A 207 -10.18 -5.89 -27.85
C ILE A 207 -10.97 -6.28 -26.61
N LYS A 208 -11.97 -7.17 -26.70
CA LYS A 208 -12.69 -7.69 -25.53
C LYS A 208 -11.77 -8.45 -24.56
N ILE A 209 -10.83 -9.24 -25.10
CA ILE A 209 -9.85 -9.95 -24.29
C ILE A 209 -8.93 -8.93 -23.61
N PHE A 210 -8.34 -7.99 -24.34
CA PHE A 210 -7.41 -7.01 -23.79
C PHE A 210 -8.05 -6.01 -22.80
N SER A 211 -9.35 -5.73 -22.92
CA SER A 211 -10.05 -4.81 -21.98
C SER A 211 -10.63 -5.51 -20.74
N ALA A 212 -10.58 -6.84 -20.67
CA ALA A 212 -11.26 -7.61 -19.61
C ALA A 212 -10.76 -7.26 -18.20
N GLY A 213 -9.46 -7.02 -18.05
CA GLY A 213 -8.82 -6.69 -16.77
C GLY A 213 -9.36 -5.40 -16.15
N VAL A 214 -9.49 -4.33 -16.94
CA VAL A 214 -9.95 -3.01 -16.46
C VAL A 214 -11.31 -3.10 -15.78
N ALA A 215 -12.28 -3.70 -16.47
CA ALA A 215 -13.64 -3.76 -15.95
C ALA A 215 -13.80 -4.73 -14.79
N SER A 216 -13.01 -5.80 -14.73
CA SER A 216 -13.03 -6.71 -13.59
C SER A 216 -12.63 -5.98 -12.31
N ASN A 217 -11.60 -5.13 -12.41
CA ASN A 217 -11.13 -4.33 -11.30
C ASN A 217 -12.11 -3.22 -10.91
N ILE A 218 -12.74 -2.52 -11.86
CA ILE A 218 -13.81 -1.55 -11.55
C ILE A 218 -15.01 -2.24 -10.89
N LEU A 219 -15.45 -3.39 -11.40
CA LEU A 219 -16.61 -4.09 -10.85
C LEU A 219 -16.32 -4.61 -9.45
N CYS A 220 -15.15 -5.20 -9.22
CA CYS A 220 -14.70 -5.59 -7.88
C CYS A 220 -14.56 -4.37 -6.96
N GLY A 221 -14.02 -3.25 -7.46
CA GLY A 221 -13.94 -2.00 -6.72
C GLY A 221 -15.32 -1.47 -6.31
N LEU A 222 -16.29 -1.50 -7.22
CA LEU A 222 -17.69 -1.14 -6.93
C LEU A 222 -18.29 -2.06 -5.86
N LEU A 223 -18.06 -3.38 -5.94
CA LEU A 223 -18.53 -4.31 -4.93
C LEU A 223 -17.91 -4.01 -3.56
N VAL A 224 -16.60 -3.74 -3.50
CA VAL A 224 -15.91 -3.38 -2.26
C VAL A 224 -16.44 -2.04 -1.72
N PHE A 225 -16.66 -1.05 -2.58
CA PHE A 225 -17.29 0.22 -2.21
C PHE A 225 -18.66 0.00 -1.59
N LEU A 226 -19.53 -0.80 -2.23
CA LEU A 226 -20.85 -1.13 -1.69
C LEU A 226 -20.76 -1.85 -0.34
N ILE A 227 -19.80 -2.77 -0.17
CA ILE A 227 -19.55 -3.43 1.12
C ILE A 227 -19.16 -2.39 2.19
N ILE A 228 -18.25 -1.47 1.89
CA ILE A 228 -17.88 -0.38 2.81
C ILE A 228 -19.11 0.47 3.15
N SER A 229 -19.87 0.91 2.14
CA SER A 229 -21.05 1.76 2.34
C SER A 229 -22.13 1.08 3.19
N LEU A 230 -22.38 -0.21 2.96
CA LEU A 230 -23.39 -0.99 3.68
C LEU A 230 -22.97 -1.32 5.12
N PHE A 231 -21.71 -1.68 5.34
CA PHE A 231 -21.28 -2.21 6.63
C PHE A 231 -20.52 -1.22 7.52
N PHE A 232 -20.09 -0.06 7.03
CA PHE A 232 -19.39 0.95 7.83
C PHE A 232 -20.12 2.28 7.89
N VAL A 233 -20.12 2.90 9.06
CA VAL A 233 -20.62 4.27 9.23
C VAL A 233 -19.76 5.22 8.40
N GLN A 234 -20.39 6.14 7.67
CA GLN A 234 -19.69 7.03 6.74
C GLN A 234 -19.16 8.31 7.41
N THR A 235 -19.57 8.57 8.65
CA THR A 235 -19.06 9.67 9.47
C THR A 235 -17.95 9.16 10.40
N PRO A 236 -16.76 9.79 10.39
CA PRO A 236 -15.69 9.47 11.33
C PRO A 236 -16.18 9.59 12.77
N SER A 237 -15.78 8.65 13.62
CA SER A 237 -16.17 8.62 15.04
C SER A 237 -14.96 8.57 15.98
N GLY A 238 -13.77 8.92 15.49
CA GLY A 238 -12.53 8.86 16.25
C GLY A 238 -11.30 8.94 15.35
N ILE A 239 -10.13 8.90 15.97
CA ILE A 239 -8.83 8.86 15.27
C ILE A 239 -8.13 7.55 15.62
N VAL A 240 -7.75 6.79 14.61
CA VAL A 240 -6.90 5.60 14.73
C VAL A 240 -5.44 6.03 14.91
N VAL A 241 -4.83 5.54 15.97
CA VAL A 241 -3.41 5.73 16.26
C VAL A 241 -2.57 4.80 15.40
N LEU A 242 -1.70 5.35 14.55
CA LEU A 242 -0.76 4.55 13.75
C LEU A 242 0.60 4.42 14.43
N ASN A 243 1.12 5.54 14.92
CA ASN A 243 2.40 5.62 15.61
C ASN A 243 2.29 6.65 16.74
N VAL A 244 3.02 6.38 17.81
CA VAL A 244 3.20 7.28 18.95
C VAL A 244 4.66 7.72 19.01
N LEU A 245 4.90 8.92 19.54
CA LEU A 245 6.24 9.42 19.79
C LEU A 245 6.84 8.61 20.95
N GLU A 246 7.97 7.97 20.71
CA GLU A 246 8.67 7.17 21.72
C GLU A 246 9.00 8.03 22.96
N GLY A 247 8.59 7.56 24.14
CA GLY A 247 8.72 8.30 25.40
C GLY A 247 7.76 9.50 25.54
N GLY A 248 6.85 9.71 24.58
CA GLY A 248 5.83 10.75 24.62
C GLY A 248 4.62 10.39 25.50
N PRO A 249 3.69 11.33 25.72
CA PRO A 249 2.58 11.13 26.67
C PRO A 249 1.69 9.91 26.37
N LEU A 250 1.31 9.70 25.10
CA LEU A 250 0.51 8.54 24.68
C LEU A 250 1.28 7.21 24.80
N ASP A 251 2.59 7.21 24.51
CA ASP A 251 3.43 6.01 24.62
C ASP A 251 3.58 5.58 26.08
N VAL A 252 3.85 6.53 26.97
CA VAL A 252 3.91 6.30 28.44
C VAL A 252 2.56 5.83 28.98
N ALA A 253 1.46 6.31 28.42
CA ALA A 253 0.11 5.87 28.78
C ALA A 253 -0.25 4.49 28.19
N GLY A 254 0.65 3.85 27.44
CA GLY A 254 0.47 2.51 26.89
C GLY A 254 -0.44 2.45 25.67
N ILE A 255 -0.70 3.58 25.01
CA ILE A 255 -1.44 3.62 23.74
C ILE A 255 -0.57 3.10 22.62
N ARG A 256 -1.15 2.21 21.82
CA ARG A 256 -0.47 1.47 20.77
C ARG A 256 -1.15 1.66 19.43
N ARG A 257 -0.46 1.21 18.39
CA ARG A 257 -1.01 1.13 17.04
C ARG A 257 -2.36 0.40 17.05
N TRP A 258 -3.31 0.93 16.28
CA TRP A 258 -4.69 0.46 16.11
C TRP A 258 -5.65 0.82 17.26
N ASP A 259 -5.17 1.46 18.33
CA ASP A 259 -6.06 2.07 19.29
C ASP A 259 -6.79 3.26 18.67
N VAL A 260 -7.96 3.59 19.23
CA VAL A 260 -8.80 4.69 18.75
C VAL A 260 -8.93 5.72 19.85
N ILE A 261 -8.75 6.99 19.50
CA ILE A 261 -9.06 8.14 20.34
C ILE A 261 -10.45 8.64 19.96
N TYR A 262 -11.35 8.72 20.94
CA TYR A 262 -12.74 9.15 20.75
C TYR A 262 -12.99 10.57 21.23
N ALA A 263 -12.33 10.99 22.32
CA ALA A 263 -12.56 12.30 22.93
C ALA A 263 -11.36 12.76 23.77
N LEU A 264 -11.25 14.08 23.97
CA LEU A 264 -10.33 14.74 24.87
C LEU A 264 -11.11 15.60 25.88
N ASN A 265 -10.92 15.37 27.18
CA ASN A 265 -11.68 16.00 28.27
C ASN A 265 -13.21 15.95 28.08
N GLY A 266 -13.71 14.86 27.50
CA GLY A 266 -15.14 14.70 27.19
C GLY A 266 -15.60 15.38 25.89
N THR A 267 -14.76 16.19 25.24
CA THR A 267 -15.03 16.76 23.91
C THR A 267 -14.78 15.70 22.83
N PRO A 268 -15.80 15.31 22.04
CA PRO A 268 -15.63 14.34 20.96
C PRO A 268 -14.62 14.82 19.91
N VAL A 269 -13.80 13.89 19.42
CA VAL A 269 -12.81 14.13 18.37
C VAL A 269 -13.07 13.14 17.24
N HIS A 270 -13.65 13.62 16.13
CA HIS A 270 -14.03 12.76 15.01
C HIS A 270 -12.96 12.73 13.92
N THR A 271 -12.27 13.85 13.73
CA THR A 271 -11.31 14.07 12.66
C THR A 271 -9.99 14.63 13.20
N LEU A 272 -8.96 14.59 12.36
CA LEU A 272 -7.68 15.21 12.67
C LEU A 272 -7.83 16.73 12.89
N GLN A 273 -8.72 17.37 12.14
CA GLN A 273 -9.00 18.79 12.27
C GLN A 273 -9.56 19.12 13.65
N ASP A 274 -10.45 18.29 14.19
CA ASP A 274 -10.99 18.45 15.55
C ASP A 274 -9.89 18.33 16.59
N LEU A 275 -8.97 17.36 16.42
CA LEU A 275 -7.84 17.18 17.33
C LEU A 275 -6.90 18.39 17.31
N VAL A 276 -6.56 18.88 16.12
CA VAL A 276 -5.68 20.06 15.97
C VAL A 276 -6.34 21.30 16.55
N ALA A 277 -7.64 21.50 16.30
CA ALA A 277 -8.40 22.60 16.87
C ALA A 277 -8.40 22.54 18.41
N PHE A 278 -8.74 21.38 18.99
CA PHE A 278 -8.74 21.18 20.44
C PHE A 278 -7.37 21.47 21.07
N MET A 279 -6.28 21.01 20.43
CA MET A 279 -4.91 21.18 20.95
C MET A 279 -4.36 22.60 20.81
N THR A 280 -5.06 23.52 20.15
CA THR A 280 -4.56 24.88 19.90
C THR A 280 -4.42 25.69 21.19
N ASP A 281 -5.33 25.52 22.13
CA ASP A 281 -5.37 26.27 23.39
C ASP A 281 -4.69 25.55 24.57
N ILE A 282 -4.23 24.30 24.35
CA ILE A 282 -3.63 23.47 25.38
C ILE A 282 -2.14 23.81 25.56
N LYS A 283 -1.70 23.98 26.81
CA LYS A 283 -0.28 24.22 27.13
C LYS A 283 0.46 22.92 27.52
N PRO A 284 1.79 22.89 27.35
CA PRO A 284 2.61 21.81 27.88
C PRO A 284 2.47 21.67 29.40
N GLY A 285 2.44 20.43 29.90
CA GLY A 285 2.30 20.12 31.32
C GLY A 285 0.84 20.05 31.82
N GLU A 286 -0.14 20.31 30.96
CA GLU A 286 -1.56 20.19 31.30
C GLU A 286 -2.00 18.71 31.35
N ARG A 287 -2.95 18.42 32.24
CA ARG A 287 -3.56 17.09 32.35
C ARG A 287 -4.75 16.99 31.42
N LEU A 288 -4.76 15.95 30.58
CA LEU A 288 -5.87 15.63 29.68
C LEU A 288 -6.40 14.22 29.98
N VAL A 289 -7.72 14.09 30.03
CA VAL A 289 -8.41 12.80 30.04
C VAL A 289 -8.74 12.43 28.60
N ILE A 290 -8.17 11.35 28.11
CA ILE A 290 -8.40 10.84 26.76
C ILE A 290 -9.32 9.64 26.84
N SER A 291 -10.46 9.72 26.16
CA SER A 291 -11.34 8.57 25.96
C SER A 291 -10.82 7.76 24.78
N THR A 292 -10.43 6.51 25.03
CA THR A 292 -9.84 5.63 24.02
C THR A 292 -10.57 4.30 23.91
N SER A 293 -10.20 3.48 22.91
CA SER A 293 -10.63 2.08 22.78
C SER A 293 -10.23 1.19 23.96
N ARG A 294 -9.32 1.64 24.83
CA ARG A 294 -8.91 0.93 26.06
C ARG A 294 -9.58 1.49 27.33
N GLY A 295 -10.51 2.43 27.16
CA GLY A 295 -11.11 3.19 28.26
C GLY A 295 -10.48 4.56 28.41
N ASN A 296 -10.79 5.22 29.52
CA ASN A 296 -10.33 6.57 29.81
C ASN A 296 -8.92 6.51 30.41
N ILE A 297 -7.99 7.23 29.80
CA ILE A 297 -6.62 7.37 30.29
C ILE A 297 -6.34 8.84 30.61
N THR A 298 -5.52 9.11 31.62
CA THR A 298 -5.07 10.47 31.90
C THR A 298 -3.62 10.61 31.47
N ILE A 299 -3.33 11.62 30.66
CA ILE A 299 -1.99 11.96 30.23
C ILE A 299 -1.61 13.36 30.70
N VAL A 300 -0.31 13.64 30.72
CA VAL A 300 0.25 14.98 30.88
C VAL A 300 0.86 15.38 29.55
N THR A 301 0.45 16.51 28.98
CA THR A 301 0.96 16.99 27.70
C THR A 301 2.45 17.33 27.80
N ALA A 302 3.19 17.11 26.70
CA ALA A 302 4.60 17.46 26.61
C ALA A 302 4.81 18.65 25.68
N SER A 303 5.96 19.31 25.76
CA SER A 303 6.37 20.32 24.78
C SER A 303 6.74 19.67 23.45
N SER A 304 6.32 20.27 22.33
CA SER A 304 6.73 19.81 21.00
C SER A 304 8.25 19.91 20.82
N PRO A 305 8.92 18.91 20.23
CA PRO A 305 10.34 18.98 19.88
C PRO A 305 10.68 20.14 18.93
N GLU A 306 9.73 20.58 18.11
CA GLU A 306 9.93 21.65 17.12
C GLU A 306 9.58 23.04 17.67
N ASN A 307 8.67 23.12 18.65
CA ASN A 307 8.24 24.37 19.25
C ASN A 307 7.82 24.14 20.71
N ALA A 308 8.67 24.56 21.64
CA ALA A 308 8.48 24.32 23.07
C ALA A 308 7.17 24.90 23.63
N SER A 309 6.61 25.93 22.98
CA SER A 309 5.35 26.57 23.37
C SER A 309 4.10 25.78 22.96
N ARG A 310 4.22 24.80 22.05
CA ARG A 310 3.10 23.97 21.60
C ARG A 310 3.03 22.69 22.40
N ALA A 311 1.85 22.37 22.93
CA ALA A 311 1.59 21.10 23.58
C ALA A 311 1.48 19.96 22.55
N ILE A 312 1.93 18.77 22.94
CA ILE A 312 1.74 17.53 22.20
C ILE A 312 1.22 16.44 23.13
N ILE A 313 0.37 15.58 22.57
CA ILE A 313 -0.02 14.30 23.19
C ILE A 313 0.89 13.14 22.73
N GLY A 314 1.72 13.37 21.70
CA GLY A 314 2.63 12.36 21.17
C GLY A 314 2.02 11.42 20.13
N ILE A 315 0.95 11.83 19.43
CA ILE A 315 0.51 11.16 18.21
C ILE A 315 1.43 11.56 17.05
N VAL A 316 1.86 10.59 16.24
CA VAL A 316 2.73 10.86 15.08
C VAL A 316 1.92 10.70 13.79
N PHE A 317 1.99 11.71 12.93
CA PHE A 317 1.27 11.72 11.66
C PHE A 317 1.98 10.88 10.58
N PRO A 318 1.22 10.27 9.65
CA PRO A 318 -0.23 10.40 9.44
C PRO A 318 -1.08 9.64 10.47
N SER A 319 -2.32 10.11 10.68
CA SER A 319 -3.37 9.42 11.44
C SER A 319 -4.55 9.09 10.53
N LEU A 320 -5.38 8.11 10.90
CA LEU A 320 -6.55 7.74 10.09
C LEU A 320 -7.85 8.04 10.83
N PRO A 321 -8.90 8.50 10.15
CA PRO A 321 -10.23 8.53 10.74
C PRO A 321 -10.70 7.11 11.06
N TYR A 322 -11.41 6.95 12.18
CA TYR A 322 -12.04 5.71 12.60
C TYR A 322 -13.49 5.67 12.11
N TYR A 323 -13.83 4.61 11.38
CA TYR A 323 -15.18 4.33 10.92
C TYR A 323 -15.69 3.05 11.61
N PRO A 324 -16.64 3.15 12.55
CA PRO A 324 -17.17 1.97 13.23
C PRO A 324 -17.98 1.12 12.25
N SER A 325 -17.92 -0.20 12.43
CA SER A 325 -18.77 -1.11 11.66
C SER A 325 -20.19 -1.13 12.24
N ARG A 326 -21.17 -1.32 11.37
CA ARG A 326 -22.57 -1.60 11.75
C ARG A 326 -22.76 -3.03 12.28
N LEU A 327 -21.71 -3.84 12.23
CA LEU A 327 -21.72 -5.25 12.62
C LEU A 327 -21.27 -5.49 14.07
N GLY A 328 -20.76 -4.46 14.76
CA GLY A 328 -20.34 -4.57 16.16
C GLY A 328 -19.11 -5.47 16.36
N LEU A 329 -18.15 -5.47 15.43
CA LEU A 329 -16.96 -6.34 15.48
C LEU A 329 -15.95 -5.92 16.58
N GLY A 330 -16.15 -4.73 17.15
CA GLY A 330 -15.22 -4.10 18.10
C GLY A 330 -14.12 -3.32 17.37
N PHE A 331 -13.53 -2.34 18.06
CA PHE A 331 -12.64 -1.34 17.44
C PHE A 331 -11.50 -1.93 16.63
N PHE A 332 -10.88 -3.01 17.13
CA PHE A 332 -9.74 -3.61 16.47
C PHE A 332 -10.14 -4.19 15.12
N TRP A 333 -11.19 -5.02 15.08
CA TRP A 333 -11.66 -5.64 13.85
C TRP A 333 -12.33 -4.65 12.90
N ASP A 334 -12.98 -3.61 13.42
CA ASP A 334 -13.48 -2.50 12.62
C ASP A 334 -12.33 -1.84 11.84
N VAL A 335 -11.23 -1.49 12.53
CA VAL A 335 -10.03 -0.92 11.90
C VAL A 335 -9.44 -1.90 10.89
N GLN A 336 -9.21 -3.16 11.27
CA GLN A 336 -8.58 -4.14 10.36
C GLN A 336 -9.41 -4.36 9.08
N ALA A 337 -10.71 -4.59 9.22
CA ALA A 337 -11.60 -4.84 8.10
C ALA A 337 -11.74 -3.61 7.20
N TYR A 338 -11.89 -2.42 7.79
CA TYR A 338 -11.93 -1.17 7.02
C TYR A 338 -10.65 -0.98 6.21
N LEU A 339 -9.47 -1.20 6.80
CA LEU A 339 -8.19 -1.05 6.09
C LEU A 339 -8.05 -2.07 4.96
N ILE A 340 -8.42 -3.33 5.16
CA ILE A 340 -8.39 -4.35 4.09
C ILE A 340 -9.29 -3.90 2.92
N LEU A 341 -10.53 -3.50 3.20
CA LEU A 341 -11.48 -3.09 2.18
C LEU A 341 -11.04 -1.78 1.50
N ASN A 342 -10.50 -0.83 2.25
CA ASN A 342 -10.02 0.44 1.70
C ASN A 342 -8.81 0.22 0.78
N TRP A 343 -7.83 -0.60 1.19
CA TRP A 343 -6.71 -0.97 0.33
C TRP A 343 -7.17 -1.72 -0.92
N LEU A 344 -8.13 -2.66 -0.79
CA LEU A 344 -8.75 -3.33 -1.94
C LEU A 344 -9.36 -2.33 -2.90
N PHE A 345 -10.20 -1.42 -2.42
CA PHE A 345 -10.85 -0.40 -3.23
C PHE A 345 -9.83 0.48 -3.96
N ILE A 346 -8.84 1.01 -3.23
CA ILE A 346 -7.79 1.86 -3.80
C ILE A 346 -7.04 1.11 -4.89
N VAL A 347 -6.54 -0.10 -4.62
CA VAL A 347 -5.73 -0.86 -5.58
C VAL A 347 -6.55 -1.25 -6.81
N LEU A 348 -7.76 -1.77 -6.63
CA LEU A 348 -8.65 -2.17 -7.73
C LEU A 348 -8.94 -0.99 -8.66
N VAL A 349 -9.36 0.15 -8.11
CA VAL A 349 -9.72 1.33 -8.93
C VAL A 349 -8.49 1.93 -9.60
N ASN A 350 -7.36 2.07 -8.90
CA ASN A 350 -6.15 2.66 -9.49
C ASN A 350 -5.55 1.77 -10.59
N ILE A 351 -5.48 0.44 -10.38
CA ILE A 351 -5.02 -0.46 -11.43
C ILE A 351 -5.93 -0.38 -12.66
N ALA A 352 -7.26 -0.27 -12.47
CA ALA A 352 -8.17 -0.14 -13.60
C ALA A 352 -7.99 1.15 -14.41
N ILE A 353 -7.62 2.27 -13.78
CA ILE A 353 -7.42 3.56 -14.46
C ILE A 353 -6.12 3.55 -15.27
N PHE A 354 -5.06 2.92 -14.74
CA PHE A 354 -3.71 2.96 -15.33
C PHE A 354 -3.32 1.74 -16.17
N ASN A 355 -4.20 0.74 -16.27
CA ASN A 355 -4.03 -0.43 -17.13
C ASN A 355 -4.73 -0.24 -18.46
#